data_AF-A0A7V9I0Z0-F1
#
_entry.id   AF-A0A7V9I0Z0-F1
#
_cell.length_a   1.000
_cell.length_b   1.000
_cell.length_c   1.000
_cell.angle_alpha   90.00
_cell.angle_beta   90.00
_cell.angle_gamma   90.00
#
_symmetry.space_group_name_H-M   'P 1'
#
loop_
_entity.id
_entity.type
_entity.pdbx_description
1 polymer ?
#
loop_
_entity_poly.entity_id
_entity_poly.type
_entity_poly.pdbx_seq_one_letter_code
_entity_poly.pdbx_strand_id
1 'polypeptide(L)' 'AAENTCYVASVNVASAGSPTTSAIARPDGTLLCYQPYGESGLLIADLDLASATGLLASRCRMA' A
#
# COMPACT_ATOMS: atom_id res chain seq x y z
N ALA A 1 -1.82 -4.84 -4.22
CA ALA A 1 -1.61 -3.69 -5.13
C ALA A 1 -1.66 -4.14 -6.59
N ALA A 2 -0.76 -5.05 -7.00
CA ALA A 2 -0.70 -5.65 -8.34
C ALA A 2 -2.04 -6.02 -8.97
N GLU A 3 -2.91 -6.70 -8.21
CA GLU A 3 -4.20 -7.19 -8.71
C GLU A 3 -5.12 -6.11 -9.28
N ASN A 4 -4.99 -4.86 -8.81
CA ASN A 4 -5.79 -3.73 -9.27
C ASN A 4 -4.97 -2.72 -10.07
N THR A 5 -3.66 -2.93 -10.24
CA THR A 5 -2.74 -1.95 -10.85
C THR A 5 -2.87 -0.55 -10.22
N CYS A 6 -3.00 -0.52 -8.89
CA CYS A 6 -3.13 0.68 -8.07
C CYS A 6 -2.18 0.61 -6.87
N TYR A 7 -1.80 1.78 -6.34
CA TYR A 7 -1.15 1.85 -5.03
C TYR A 7 -2.09 1.34 -3.93
N VAL A 8 -1.53 0.72 -2.90
CA VAL A 8 -2.25 0.33 -1.69
C VAL A 8 -1.48 0.81 -0.47
N ALA A 9 -2.16 1.51 0.43
CA ALA A 9 -1.64 1.88 1.74
C ALA A 9 -2.35 1.05 2.82
N SER A 10 -1.59 0.29 3.60
CA SER A 10 -2.07 -0.33 4.83
C SER A 10 -1.75 0.55 6.02
N VAL A 11 -2.70 0.69 6.94
CA VAL A 11 -2.53 1.44 8.19
C VAL A 11 -2.81 0.48 9.34
N ASN A 12 -1.76 0.17 10.10
CA ASN A 12 -1.79 -0.76 11.22
C ASN A 12 -1.41 -0.06 12.52
N VAL A 13 -1.87 -0.63 13.64
CA VAL A 13 -1.52 -0.14 14.98
C VAL A 13 -0.10 -0.59 15.33
N ALA A 14 0.70 0.36 15.82
CA ALA A 14 2.08 0.12 16.28
C ALA A 14 2.10 -0.57 17.67
N SER A 15 1.71 -1.84 17.70
CA SER A 15 1.74 -2.65 18.92
C SER A 15 3.06 -3.39 19.05
N ALA A 16 3.61 -3.44 20.28
CA ALA A 16 4.80 -4.24 20.57
C ALA A 16 4.59 -5.71 20.21
N GLY A 17 5.52 -6.31 19.46
CA GLY A 17 5.45 -7.71 19.02
C GLY A 17 4.42 -7.98 17.91
N SER A 18 3.79 -6.95 17.33
CA SER A 18 2.89 -7.13 16.18
C SER A 18 3.65 -7.69 14.97
N PRO A 19 3.13 -8.72 14.28
CA PRO A 19 3.71 -9.21 13.03
C PRO A 19 3.31 -8.35 11.82
N THR A 20 2.54 -7.27 12.01
CA THR A 20 2.07 -6.37 10.96
C THR A 20 2.59 -4.95 11.16
N THR A 21 2.70 -4.21 10.07
CA THR A 21 3.09 -2.79 10.06
C THR A 21 2.38 -2.03 8.94
N SER A 22 2.34 -0.71 9.05
CA SER A 22 1.83 0.18 8.00
C SER A 22 2.81 0.21 6.82
N ALA A 23 2.29 0.16 5.60
CA ALA A 23 3.11 0.08 4.39
C ALA A 23 2.42 0.68 3.17
N ILE A 24 3.22 1.06 2.17
CA ILE A 24 2.74 1.45 0.85
C ILE A 24 3.32 0.49 -0.18
N ALA A 25 2.45 -0.17 -0.96
CA ALA A 25 2.82 -1.07 -2.05
C ALA A 25 2.56 -0.42 -3.41
N ARG A 26 3.50 -0.61 -4.35
CA ARG A 26 3.42 -0.11 -5.73
C ARG A 26 2.41 -0.89 -6.58
N PRO A 27 1.89 -0.30 -7.67
CA PRO A 27 0.99 -0.95 -8.63
C PRO A 27 1.52 -2.25 -9.24
N ASP A 28 2.84 -2.48 -9.26
CA ASP A 28 3.47 -3.72 -9.73
C ASP A 28 3.55 -4.82 -8.65
N GLY A 29 3.15 -4.51 -7.41
CA GLY A 29 3.19 -5.42 -6.27
C GLY A 29 4.45 -5.31 -5.40
N THR A 30 5.45 -4.51 -5.77
CA THR A 30 6.65 -4.29 -4.96
C THR A 30 6.38 -3.36 -3.77
N LEU A 31 7.19 -3.46 -2.71
CA LEU A 31 7.09 -2.59 -1.54
C LEU A 31 7.76 -1.24 -1.83
N LEU A 32 7.02 -0.13 -1.65
CA LEU A 32 7.57 1.22 -1.77
C LEU A 32 8.27 1.63 -0.48
N CYS A 33 7.57 1.54 0.65
CA CYS A 33 8.09 1.82 1.98
C CYS A 33 7.20 1.19 3.05
N TYR A 34 7.72 1.08 4.28
CA TYR A 34 7.00 0.58 5.44
C TYR A 34 7.49 1.26 6.72
N GLN A 35 6.64 1.28 7.75
CA GLN A 35 7.01 1.75 9.09
C GLN A 35 7.77 0.65 9.86
N PRO A 36 8.80 0.99 10.65
CA PRO A 36 9.37 0.07 11.63
C PRO A 36 8.29 -0.61 12.51
N TYR A 37 8.51 -1.88 12.83
CA TYR A 37 7.53 -2.69 13.53
C TYR A 37 7.39 -2.27 14.99
N GLY A 38 6.15 -2.07 15.45
CA GLY A 38 5.86 -1.67 16.82
C GLY A 38 6.22 -0.22 17.15
N GLU A 39 6.63 0.58 16.16
CA GLU A 39 6.96 1.99 16.34
C GLU A 39 5.84 2.89 15.82
N SER A 40 5.42 3.84 16.65
CA SER A 40 4.47 4.86 16.23
C SER A 40 5.17 5.91 15.37
N GLY A 41 4.57 6.26 14.24
CA GLY A 41 5.13 7.30 13.40
C GLY A 41 4.22 7.67 12.23
N LEU A 42 4.74 8.54 11.36
CA LEU A 42 4.10 8.94 10.12
C LEU A 42 4.88 8.33 8.95
N LEU A 43 4.19 7.63 8.05
CA LEU A 43 4.75 7.09 6.82
C LEU A 43 4.38 8.01 5.66
N ILE A 44 5.37 8.57 4.99
CA ILE A 44 5.20 9.50 3.86
C ILE A 44 5.98 8.96 2.67
N ALA A 45 5.38 9.00 1.48
CA ALA A 45 6.07 8.68 0.24
C ALA A 45 5.50 9.48 -0.92
N ASP A 46 6.38 9.89 -1.84
CA ASP A 46 5.97 10.43 -3.13
C ASP A 46 5.51 9.30 -4.05
N LEU A 47 4.40 9.53 -4.74
CA LEU A 47 3.81 8.57 -5.68
C LEU A 47 3.94 9.08 -7.10
N ASP A 48 4.43 8.21 -8.00
CA ASP A 48 4.25 8.43 -9.43
C ASP A 48 2.87 7.94 -9.85
N LEU A 49 1.94 8.87 -10.05
CA LEU A 49 0.56 8.54 -10.40
C LEU A 49 0.43 7.91 -11.79
N ALA A 50 1.38 8.12 -12.70
CA ALA A 50 1.36 7.49 -14.01
C ALA A 50 1.50 5.95 -13.92
N SER A 51 2.14 5.45 -12.86
CA SER A 51 2.27 4.02 -12.60
C SER A 51 0.96 3.34 -12.16
N ALA A 52 -0.02 4.10 -11.64
CA ALA A 52 -1.29 3.57 -11.14
C ALA A 52 -2.37 3.56 -12.24
N THR A 53 -2.23 2.64 -13.21
CA THR A 53 -3.07 2.63 -14.40
C THR A 53 -4.52 2.22 -14.15
N GLY A 54 -4.82 1.49 -13.05
CA GLY A 54 -6.16 1.01 -12.75
C GLY A 54 -6.74 0.03 -13.78
N LEU A 55 -5.92 -0.46 -14.73
CA LEU A 55 -6.33 -1.33 -15.84
C LEU A 55 -7.05 -2.60 -15.35
N LEU A 56 -6.55 -3.22 -14.28
CA LEU A 56 -7.18 -4.42 -13.72
C LEU A 56 -8.37 -4.06 -12.82
N ALA A 57 -8.31 -2.93 -12.10
CA ALA A 57 -9.40 -2.46 -11.26
C ALA A 57 -10.69 -2.19 -12.07
N SER A 58 -10.56 -1.72 -13.31
CA SER A 58 -11.71 -1.42 -14.19
C SER A 58 -12.56 -2.65 -14.57
N ARG A 59 -12.11 -3.86 -14.22
CA ARG A 59 -12.88 -5.10 -14.39
C ARG A 59 -14.03 -5.21 -13.38
N CYS A 60 -13.97 -4.50 -12.24
CA CYS A 60 -15.03 -4.52 -11.25
C CYS A 60 -16.24 -3.76 -11.79
N ARG A 61 -17.33 -4.49 -12.08
CA ARG A 61 -18.63 -3.90 -12.46
C ARG A 61 -19.54 -3.92 -11.25
N MET A 62 -20.08 -2.77 -10.89
CA MET A 62 -21.17 -2.70 -9.91
C MET A 62 -22.46 -3.17 -10.60
N ALA A 63 -23.19 -4.08 -9.94
CA ALA A 63 -24.48 -4.59 -10.39
C ALA A 63 -25.61 -3.62 -10.03
#